data_AF-A0A815NYL4-F1
#
_entry.id   AF-A0A815NYL4-F1
#
_cell.length_a   1.000
_cell.length_b   1.000
_cell.length_c   1.000
_cell.angle_alpha   90.00
_cell.angle_beta   90.00
_cell.angle_gamma   90.00
#
_symmetry.space_group_name_H-M   'P 1'
#
loop_
_entity.id
_entity.type
_entity.pdbx_description
1 polymer ?
#
loop_
_entity_poly.entity_id
_entity_poly.type
_entity_poly.pdbx_seq_one_letter_code
_entity_poly.pdbx_strand_id
1 'polypeptide(L)'
;MTTLINCQELQREEIESLEMIFGSAWSKYDENSETYRLALERNSEQRIELQVTFIDGYPIHNPPKYSIFAPWLKGTKRQKLMNELENVIKQYNNEPVVYRLAQTIYDFLDEKIIFLNDEQHDNLTKDKLNDTCEVDYVKYSKRLSVPQLLPEEKYSCPEIFTDEPNEEDRASVFQAHCARIEHECQVQMVLDELKKHKKIATAKHNVYAYRVNTETGKIISECNDDGENRAGEWVLEPLVFNNLNNIMVVVTRWHRDYSIHMGAGRFTAYKQCCAEIIKKFLK
;
A
#
# COMPACT_ATOMS: atom_id res chain seq x y z
N MET A 1 -5.61 -31.41 0.63
CA MET A 1 -5.32 -31.19 -0.80
C MET A 1 -4.64 -29.84 -0.89
N THR A 2 -3.32 -29.83 -1.05
CA THR A 2 -2.53 -28.62 -1.20
C THR A 2 -2.85 -28.05 -2.58
N THR A 3 -3.54 -26.91 -2.65
CA THR A 3 -3.78 -26.20 -3.90
C THR A 3 -2.42 -25.90 -4.51
N LEU A 4 -2.10 -26.52 -5.64
CA LEU A 4 -0.93 -26.15 -6.44
C LEU A 4 -1.15 -24.71 -6.88
N ILE A 5 -0.47 -23.76 -6.21
CA ILE A 5 -0.52 -22.35 -6.58
C ILE A 5 0.13 -22.24 -7.95
N ASN A 6 -0.65 -21.84 -8.95
CA ASN A 6 -0.20 -21.75 -10.33
C ASN A 6 0.43 -20.37 -10.60
N CYS A 7 1.73 -20.33 -10.91
CA CYS A 7 2.43 -19.10 -11.30
C CYS A 7 1.71 -18.34 -12.42
N GLN A 8 1.18 -19.03 -13.43
CA GLN A 8 0.47 -18.40 -14.54
C GLN A 8 -0.81 -17.70 -14.09
N GLU A 9 -1.51 -18.27 -13.12
CA GLU A 9 -2.72 -17.66 -12.56
C GLU A 9 -2.39 -16.40 -11.76
N LEU A 10 -1.36 -16.45 -10.91
CA LEU A 10 -0.87 -15.28 -10.17
C LEU A 10 -0.36 -14.16 -11.09
N GLN A 11 0.33 -14.52 -12.18
CA GLN A 11 0.77 -13.56 -13.20
C GLN A 11 -0.41 -12.85 -13.85
N ARG A 12 -1.40 -13.62 -14.32
CA ARG A 12 -2.60 -13.08 -14.94
C ARG A 12 -3.36 -12.17 -13.98
N GLU A 13 -3.55 -12.61 -12.74
CA GLU A 13 -4.17 -11.79 -11.70
C GLU A 13 -3.41 -10.46 -11.48
N GLU A 14 -2.08 -10.51 -11.37
CA GLU A 14 -1.29 -9.29 -11.20
C GLU A 14 -1.40 -8.36 -12.42
N ILE A 15 -1.35 -8.87 -13.64
CA ILE A 15 -1.48 -8.06 -14.86
C ILE A 15 -2.85 -7.38 -14.92
N GLU A 16 -3.93 -8.13 -14.69
CA GLU A 16 -5.30 -7.60 -14.66
C GLU A 16 -5.45 -6.52 -13.56
N SER A 17 -4.84 -6.75 -12.39
CA SER A 17 -4.80 -5.75 -11.31
C SER A 17 -4.16 -4.45 -11.78
N LEU A 18 -2.97 -4.53 -12.39
CA LEU A 18 -2.20 -3.36 -12.81
C LEU A 18 -2.92 -2.58 -13.91
N GLU A 19 -3.59 -3.27 -14.84
CA GLU A 19 -4.43 -2.65 -15.85
C GLU A 19 -5.58 -1.86 -15.24
N MET A 20 -6.26 -2.41 -14.22
CA MET A 20 -7.33 -1.71 -13.52
C MET A 20 -6.82 -0.50 -12.71
N ILE A 21 -5.65 -0.62 -12.07
CA ILE A 21 -5.06 0.45 -11.25
C ILE A 21 -4.63 1.63 -12.12
N PHE A 22 -3.85 1.32 -13.16
CA PHE A 22 -3.06 2.30 -13.89
C PHE A 22 -3.69 2.66 -15.23
N GLY A 23 -4.73 1.93 -15.67
CA GLY A 23 -5.44 2.18 -16.90
C GLY A 23 -4.47 2.34 -18.08
N SER A 24 -4.59 3.45 -18.79
CA SER A 24 -3.73 3.75 -19.95
C SER A 24 -2.24 3.93 -19.63
N ALA A 25 -1.86 4.12 -18.36
CA ALA A 25 -0.45 4.20 -17.97
C ALA A 25 0.24 2.82 -17.96
N TRP A 26 -0.53 1.73 -17.86
CA TRP A 26 -0.07 0.35 -18.02
C TRP A 26 -0.38 -0.16 -19.42
N SER A 27 0.63 -0.62 -20.16
CA SER A 27 0.42 -1.16 -21.50
C SER A 27 1.42 -2.26 -21.84
N LYS A 28 1.02 -3.17 -22.73
CA LYS A 28 1.91 -4.21 -23.25
C LYS A 28 2.94 -3.56 -24.19
N TYR A 29 4.22 -3.88 -24.02
CA TYR A 29 5.31 -3.29 -24.81
C TYR A 29 5.32 -3.80 -26.26
N ASP A 30 5.04 -5.09 -26.44
CA ASP A 30 4.92 -5.77 -27.74
C ASP A 30 3.90 -6.90 -27.62
N GLU A 31 3.04 -7.07 -28.62
CA GLU A 31 1.95 -8.07 -28.65
C GLU A 31 2.47 -9.50 -28.42
N ASN A 32 3.69 -9.78 -28.88
CA ASN A 32 4.34 -11.08 -28.81
C ASN A 32 5.21 -11.30 -27.56
N SER A 33 5.38 -10.29 -26.72
CA SER A 33 6.25 -10.37 -25.54
C SER A 33 5.45 -10.38 -24.24
N GLU A 34 5.88 -11.11 -23.22
CA GLU A 34 5.33 -10.96 -21.85
C GLU A 34 5.93 -9.75 -21.12
N THR A 35 6.13 -8.66 -21.87
CA THR A 35 6.73 -7.41 -21.38
C THR A 35 5.71 -6.30 -21.38
N TYR A 36 5.61 -5.61 -20.25
CA TYR A 36 4.69 -4.52 -20.00
C TYR A 36 5.47 -3.27 -19.60
N ARG A 37 4.87 -2.11 -19.84
CA ARG A 37 5.39 -0.80 -19.50
C ARG A 37 4.38 -0.08 -18.62
N LEU A 38 4.89 0.53 -17.56
CA LEU A 38 4.16 1.43 -16.66
C LEU A 38 4.79 2.81 -16.69
N ALA A 39 4.07 3.83 -17.15
CA ALA A 39 4.52 5.21 -17.12
C ALA A 39 4.10 5.89 -15.81
N LEU A 40 5.09 6.30 -15.01
CA LEU A 40 4.89 6.93 -13.71
C LEU A 40 5.41 8.37 -13.76
N GLU A 41 4.54 9.33 -13.47
CA GLU A 41 4.82 10.76 -13.67
C GLU A 41 4.40 11.57 -12.45
N ARG A 42 5.28 12.46 -11.96
CA ARG A 42 4.92 13.51 -10.99
C ARG A 42 4.56 14.82 -11.68
N ASN A 43 5.29 15.15 -12.74
CA ASN A 43 5.09 16.30 -13.60
C ASN A 43 5.72 16.00 -14.98
N SER A 44 5.61 16.94 -15.92
CA SER A 44 6.10 16.80 -17.29
C SER A 44 7.61 16.54 -17.41
N GLU A 45 8.41 16.84 -16.39
CA GLU A 45 9.87 16.68 -16.40
C GLU A 45 10.33 15.42 -15.66
N GLN A 46 9.54 14.93 -14.71
CA GLN A 46 9.86 13.81 -13.83
C GLN A 46 8.98 12.59 -14.15
N ARG A 47 9.28 11.96 -15.30
CA ARG A 47 8.71 10.69 -15.75
C ARG A 47 9.69 9.54 -15.58
N ILE A 48 9.24 8.43 -15.00
CA ILE A 48 9.95 7.16 -14.91
C ILE A 48 9.09 6.09 -15.57
N GLU A 49 9.61 5.41 -16.59
CA GLU A 49 8.94 4.24 -17.16
C GLU A 49 9.52 2.96 -16.55
N LEU A 50 8.68 2.19 -15.87
CA LEU A 50 9.01 0.86 -15.40
C LEU A 50 8.63 -0.15 -16.49
N GLN A 51 9.60 -0.88 -16.99
CA GLN A 51 9.40 -1.99 -17.90
C GLN A 51 9.57 -3.30 -17.13
N VAL A 52 8.60 -4.21 -17.23
CA VAL A 52 8.59 -5.49 -16.52
C VAL A 52 8.32 -6.62 -17.51
N THR A 53 9.11 -7.69 -17.45
CA THR A 53 8.90 -8.93 -18.18
C THR A 53 8.52 -10.04 -17.21
N PHE A 54 7.33 -10.58 -17.37
CA PHE A 54 6.84 -11.74 -16.62
C PHE A 54 7.48 -13.00 -17.22
N ILE A 55 8.42 -13.58 -16.47
CA ILE A 55 9.16 -14.77 -16.90
C ILE A 55 8.51 -16.04 -16.36
N ASP A 56 8.83 -17.17 -16.99
CA ASP A 56 8.33 -18.46 -16.50
C ASP A 56 8.78 -18.72 -15.06
N GLY A 57 7.86 -19.25 -14.25
CA GLY A 57 8.05 -19.47 -12.82
C GLY A 57 7.88 -18.23 -11.92
N TYR A 58 7.71 -17.02 -12.43
CA TYR A 58 7.32 -15.87 -11.59
C TYR A 58 5.85 -16.02 -11.10
N PRO A 59 5.50 -15.63 -9.86
CA PRO A 59 6.38 -15.10 -8.82
C PRO A 59 7.09 -16.14 -7.97
N ILE A 60 6.61 -17.38 -7.92
CA ILE A 60 6.97 -18.36 -6.87
C ILE A 60 8.41 -18.83 -6.96
N HIS A 61 8.96 -18.96 -8.17
CA HIS A 61 10.27 -19.53 -8.41
C HIS A 61 11.31 -18.50 -8.84
N ASN A 62 10.87 -17.46 -9.54
CA ASN A 62 11.75 -16.44 -10.10
C ASN A 62 11.15 -15.05 -9.87
N PRO A 63 11.95 -14.02 -9.59
CA PRO A 63 11.50 -12.63 -9.62
C PRO A 63 11.24 -12.18 -11.08
N PRO A 64 10.49 -11.09 -11.28
CA PRO A 64 10.27 -10.59 -12.63
C PRO A 64 11.55 -9.91 -13.14
N LYS A 65 11.77 -9.90 -14.45
CA LYS A 65 12.83 -9.05 -15.01
C LYS A 65 12.28 -7.63 -15.12
N TYR A 66 13.04 -6.63 -14.69
CA TYR A 66 12.60 -5.24 -14.80
C TYR A 66 13.73 -4.30 -15.22
N SER A 67 13.35 -3.15 -15.76
CA SER A 67 14.25 -2.04 -16.04
C SER A 67 13.50 -0.72 -15.92
N ILE A 68 14.20 0.35 -15.55
CA ILE A 68 13.63 1.70 -15.51
C ILE A 68 14.24 2.61 -16.57
N PHE A 69 13.40 3.34 -17.29
CA PHE A 69 13.79 4.39 -18.23
C PHE A 69 13.44 5.76 -17.66
N ALA A 70 14.48 6.55 -17.34
CA ALA A 70 14.36 7.87 -16.74
C ALA A 70 15.61 8.70 -17.10
N PRO A 71 15.65 9.38 -18.26
CA PRO A 71 16.85 10.08 -18.76
C PRO A 71 17.38 11.17 -17.83
N TRP A 72 16.50 11.78 -17.03
CA TRP A 72 16.83 12.82 -16.05
C TRP A 72 17.44 12.25 -14.76
N LEU A 73 17.19 10.96 -14.47
CA LEU A 73 17.61 10.32 -13.23
C LEU A 73 18.99 9.68 -13.38
N LYS A 74 20.03 10.35 -12.88
CA LYS A 74 21.43 9.94 -13.01
C LYS A 74 22.14 9.86 -11.65
N GLY A 75 23.32 9.23 -11.65
CA GLY A 75 24.23 9.20 -10.51
C GLY A 75 23.66 8.47 -9.29
N THR A 76 23.96 9.00 -8.10
CA THR A 76 23.62 8.41 -6.81
C THR A 76 22.11 8.23 -6.60
N LYS A 77 21.29 9.18 -7.07
CA LYS A 77 19.82 9.09 -6.98
C LYS A 77 19.27 7.88 -7.73
N ARG A 78 19.80 7.58 -8.93
CA ARG A 78 19.42 6.38 -9.70
C ARG A 78 19.82 5.11 -8.95
N GLN A 79 21.03 5.05 -8.41
CA GLN A 79 21.51 3.89 -7.68
C GLN A 79 20.65 3.63 -6.44
N LYS A 80 20.28 4.67 -5.69
CA LYS A 80 19.40 4.57 -4.53
C LYS A 80 18.04 3.98 -4.90
N LEU A 81 17.37 4.52 -5.94
CA LEU A 81 16.10 3.95 -6.41
C LEU A 81 16.26 2.48 -6.83
N MET A 82 17.29 2.14 -7.59
CA MET A 82 17.53 0.75 -8.01
C MET A 82 17.73 -0.20 -6.82
N ASN A 83 18.48 0.23 -5.80
CA ASN A 83 18.68 -0.56 -4.58
C ASN A 83 17.36 -0.79 -3.83
N GLU A 84 16.48 0.21 -3.73
CA GLU A 84 15.18 0.03 -3.08
C GLU A 84 14.28 -0.94 -3.86
N LEU A 85 14.27 -0.86 -5.19
CA LEU A 85 13.53 -1.83 -6.02
C LEU A 85 14.05 -3.26 -5.81
N GLU A 86 15.37 -3.45 -5.69
CA GLU A 86 15.94 -4.75 -5.35
C GLU A 86 15.56 -5.21 -3.94
N ASN A 87 15.51 -4.29 -2.96
CA ASN A 87 15.09 -4.61 -1.59
C ASN A 87 13.65 -5.12 -1.55
N VAL A 88 12.75 -4.48 -2.31
CA VAL A 88 11.35 -4.93 -2.44
C VAL A 88 11.29 -6.36 -2.97
N ILE A 89 12.04 -6.69 -4.02
CA ILE A 89 12.07 -8.05 -4.58
C ILE A 89 12.57 -9.06 -3.56
N LYS A 90 13.62 -8.72 -2.79
CA LYS A 90 14.19 -9.61 -1.76
C LYS A 90 13.22 -9.81 -0.60
N GLN A 91 12.52 -8.75 -0.19
CA GLN A 91 11.60 -8.78 0.95
C GLN A 91 10.33 -9.60 0.66
N TYR A 92 9.77 -9.45 -0.54
CA TYR A 92 8.53 -10.12 -0.96
C TYR A 92 8.82 -11.27 -1.94
N ASN A 93 9.87 -12.04 -1.65
CA ASN A 93 10.27 -13.16 -2.49
C ASN A 93 9.13 -14.19 -2.58
N ASN A 94 8.94 -14.77 -3.77
CA ASN A 94 7.86 -15.70 -4.11
C ASN A 94 6.44 -15.10 -4.18
N GLU A 95 6.29 -13.77 -4.08
CA GLU A 95 5.02 -13.05 -4.21
C GLU A 95 4.98 -12.16 -5.46
N PRO A 96 3.79 -11.79 -5.98
CA PRO A 96 3.71 -10.80 -7.04
C PRO A 96 4.12 -9.40 -6.51
N VAL A 97 5.11 -8.75 -7.13
CA VAL A 97 5.76 -7.53 -6.60
C VAL A 97 5.60 -6.27 -7.47
N VAL A 98 5.04 -6.36 -8.67
CA VAL A 98 5.10 -5.26 -9.66
C VAL A 98 4.42 -3.99 -9.16
N TYR A 99 3.29 -4.12 -8.48
CA TYR A 99 2.62 -2.97 -7.85
C TYR A 99 3.50 -2.29 -6.79
N ARG A 100 4.25 -3.06 -6.00
CA ARG A 100 5.15 -2.53 -4.96
C ARG A 100 6.33 -1.78 -5.57
N LEU A 101 6.84 -2.30 -6.70
CA LEU A 101 7.86 -1.59 -7.49
C LEU A 101 7.31 -0.24 -7.99
N ALA A 102 6.07 -0.21 -8.47
CA ALA A 102 5.41 1.03 -8.88
C ALA A 102 5.25 2.02 -7.71
N GLN A 103 4.80 1.55 -6.55
CA GLN A 103 4.69 2.38 -5.33
C GLN A 103 6.04 2.94 -4.90
N THR A 104 7.10 2.13 -4.90
CA THR A 104 8.46 2.57 -4.56
C THR A 104 8.92 3.69 -5.49
N ILE A 105 8.58 3.60 -6.77
CA ILE A 105 8.86 4.67 -7.75
C ILE A 105 8.02 5.91 -7.46
N TYR A 106 6.73 5.77 -7.11
CA TYR A 106 5.90 6.91 -6.70
C TYR A 106 6.46 7.62 -5.46
N ASP A 107 6.83 6.88 -4.42
CA ASP A 107 7.38 7.45 -3.19
C ASP A 107 8.72 8.15 -3.45
N PHE A 108 9.53 7.61 -4.36
CA PHE A 108 10.73 8.26 -4.85
C PHE A 108 10.42 9.57 -5.59
N LEU A 109 9.43 9.56 -6.49
CA LEU A 109 9.01 10.74 -7.23
C LEU A 109 8.46 11.82 -6.29
N ASP A 110 7.68 11.42 -5.27
CA ASP A 110 7.06 12.28 -4.28
C ASP A 110 8.03 12.82 -3.21
N GLU A 111 9.32 12.50 -3.29
CA GLU A 111 10.36 12.88 -2.31
C GLU A 111 10.07 12.39 -0.87
N LYS A 112 9.14 11.44 -0.69
CA LYS A 112 8.93 10.77 0.61
C LYS A 112 10.14 9.94 1.03
N ILE A 113 11.02 9.63 0.08
CA ILE A 113 12.38 9.18 0.35
C ILE A 113 13.22 10.38 0.78
N ILE A 114 13.29 10.62 2.09
CA ILE A 114 14.18 11.62 2.69
C ILE A 114 15.62 11.19 2.40
N PHE A 115 16.27 11.89 1.48
CA PHE A 115 17.69 11.74 1.21
C PHE A 115 18.48 12.37 2.37
N LEU A 116 18.96 11.56 3.31
CA LEU A 116 20.07 11.98 4.15
C LEU A 116 21.26 12.26 3.22
N ASN A 117 21.75 13.50 3.25
CA ASN A 117 22.86 13.98 2.42
C ASN A 117 24.16 13.30 2.89
N ASP A 118 24.73 12.43 2.05
CA ASP A 118 26.07 11.83 2.24
C ASP A 118 27.21 12.76 1.77
N GLU A 119 27.11 14.06 2.03
CA GLU A 119 28.22 14.99 1.81
C GLU A 119 28.49 15.76 3.11
N GLN A 120 29.15 15.09 4.08
CA GLN A 120 30.11 15.67 5.06
C GLN A 120 30.42 14.71 6.23
N HIS A 121 30.85 13.47 5.97
CA HIS A 121 31.51 12.68 7.02
C HIS A 121 32.82 12.07 6.49
N ASP A 122 33.75 12.96 6.16
CA ASP A 122 35.17 12.66 6.27
C ASP A 122 35.76 13.69 7.24
N ASN A 123 36.39 13.17 8.30
CA ASN A 123 37.00 13.88 9.45
C ASN A 123 36.06 14.22 10.62
N LEU A 124 35.95 13.33 11.61
CA LEU A 124 36.47 13.59 12.97
C LEU A 124 36.35 12.35 13.87
N THR A 125 37.42 12.14 14.60
CA THR A 125 37.80 11.07 15.52
C THR A 125 36.77 10.69 16.59
N LYS A 126 36.84 9.41 16.99
CA LYS A 126 36.40 8.86 18.28
C LYS A 126 36.73 9.83 19.42
N ASP A 127 35.70 10.38 20.06
CA ASP A 127 35.59 10.67 21.50
C ASP A 127 34.58 11.80 21.71
N LYS A 128 33.35 11.42 22.08
CA LYS A 128 32.50 12.04 23.11
C LYS A 128 31.08 11.50 22.98
N LEU A 129 30.67 10.70 23.96
CA LEU A 129 29.27 10.46 24.27
C LEU A 129 28.64 11.77 24.75
N ASN A 130 27.56 12.20 24.08
CA ASN A 130 26.26 12.62 24.62
C ASN A 130 25.53 13.53 23.63
N ASP A 131 24.23 13.28 23.50
CA ASP A 131 23.21 14.02 22.73
C ASP A 131 23.33 14.02 21.20
N THR A 132 22.51 13.17 20.54
CA THR A 132 21.44 13.60 19.63
C THR A 132 20.78 12.40 18.91
N CYS A 133 19.43 12.39 18.96
CA CYS A 133 18.48 11.97 17.93
C CYS A 133 18.75 10.66 17.14
N GLU A 134 18.34 9.53 17.70
CA GLU A 134 18.09 8.29 16.95
C GLU A 134 16.83 8.49 16.08
N VAL A 135 17.01 8.55 14.76
CA VAL A 135 15.92 8.43 13.79
C VAL A 135 15.81 6.96 13.42
N ASP A 136 14.96 6.24 14.13
CA ASP A 136 14.70 4.82 13.89
C ASP A 136 13.97 4.58 12.56
N TYR A 137 14.70 3.99 11.62
CA TYR A 137 14.14 3.20 10.52
C TYR A 137 13.50 1.93 11.10
N VAL A 138 12.18 1.90 11.25
CA VAL A 138 11.41 0.66 11.56
C VAL A 138 10.58 0.35 10.32
N LYS A 139 11.03 -0.50 9.39
CA LYS A 139 11.13 -1.97 9.44
C LYS A 139 9.76 -2.64 9.64
N TYR A 140 9.03 -2.77 8.52
CA TYR A 140 7.91 -3.69 8.38
C TYR A 140 8.30 -5.10 8.87
N SER A 141 7.40 -5.70 9.65
CA SER A 141 7.43 -7.04 10.27
C SER A 141 8.23 -7.21 11.58
N LYS A 142 7.54 -7.03 12.72
CA LYS A 142 7.32 -8.06 13.77
C LYS A 142 6.57 -7.47 14.96
N ARG A 143 5.65 -8.27 15.52
CA ARG A 143 4.89 -7.98 16.74
C ARG A 143 5.79 -7.36 17.83
N LEU A 144 5.37 -6.22 18.37
CA LEU A 144 5.74 -5.79 19.72
C LEU A 144 4.54 -6.01 20.64
N SER A 145 4.78 -6.83 21.65
CA SER A 145 3.92 -7.06 22.80
C SER A 145 3.63 -5.74 23.52
N VAL A 146 2.33 -5.44 23.65
CA VAL A 146 1.71 -4.50 24.59
C VAL A 146 2.32 -4.70 25.99
N PRO A 147 2.81 -3.66 26.68
CA PRO A 147 1.90 -2.80 27.43
C PRO A 147 2.33 -1.34 27.63
N GLN A 148 1.45 -0.40 27.30
CA GLN A 148 1.27 0.78 28.15
C GLN A 148 -0.15 1.32 28.01
N LEU A 149 -0.94 1.15 29.07
CA LEU A 149 -2.24 1.79 29.25
C LEU A 149 -2.04 3.31 29.12
N LEU A 150 -2.47 3.89 28.00
CA LEU A 150 -2.66 5.33 27.88
C LEU A 150 -4.01 5.68 28.51
N PRO A 151 -4.14 6.85 29.16
CA PRO A 151 -5.37 7.23 29.85
C PRO A 151 -6.53 7.32 28.85
N GLU A 152 -7.52 6.45 28.98
CA GLU A 152 -8.69 6.35 28.08
C GLU A 152 -9.57 7.62 28.05
N GLU A 153 -9.27 8.64 28.86
CA GLU A 153 -10.15 9.79 29.09
C GLU A 153 -9.94 10.99 28.17
N LYS A 154 -8.88 11.06 27.35
CA LYS A 154 -8.58 12.26 26.54
C LYS A 154 -9.23 12.28 25.15
N TYR A 155 -9.51 11.11 24.57
CA TYR A 155 -9.92 11.01 23.17
C TYR A 155 -11.26 10.28 23.03
N SER A 156 -12.16 10.82 22.22
CA SER A 156 -13.42 10.19 21.89
C SER A 156 -13.34 9.45 20.56
N CYS A 157 -14.17 8.40 20.41
CA CYS A 157 -14.39 7.77 19.12
C CYS A 157 -14.90 8.83 18.13
N PRO A 158 -14.24 9.01 16.97
CA PRO A 158 -14.71 9.94 15.96
C PRO A 158 -16.01 9.45 15.32
N GLU A 159 -16.71 10.38 14.67
CA GLU A 159 -17.87 10.04 13.85
C GLU A 159 -17.44 9.20 12.64
N ILE A 160 -18.21 8.14 12.37
CA ILE A 160 -17.92 7.18 11.31
C ILE A 160 -18.96 7.34 10.20
N PHE A 161 -18.51 7.88 9.07
CA PHE A 161 -19.30 7.94 7.86
C PHE A 161 -19.25 6.58 7.16
N THR A 162 -20.42 6.00 6.87
CA THR A 162 -20.53 4.67 6.23
C THR A 162 -21.23 4.81 4.89
N ASP A 163 -20.63 4.23 3.85
CA ASP A 163 -21.23 4.22 2.51
C ASP A 163 -22.23 3.06 2.33
N GLU A 164 -23.02 3.12 1.27
CA GLU A 164 -23.83 2.00 0.83
C GLU A 164 -22.94 0.82 0.39
N PRO A 165 -23.37 -0.45 0.62
CA PRO A 165 -22.61 -1.60 0.16
C PRO A 165 -22.51 -1.64 -1.37
N ASN A 166 -21.29 -1.83 -1.88
CA ASN A 166 -21.06 -2.17 -3.28
C ASN A 166 -21.38 -3.66 -3.49
N GLU A 167 -22.46 -3.92 -4.25
CA GLU A 167 -22.93 -5.26 -4.61
C GLU A 167 -22.80 -5.57 -6.11
N GLU A 168 -21.95 -4.83 -6.84
CA GLU A 168 -21.75 -5.04 -8.29
C GLU A 168 -21.20 -6.45 -8.59
N ASP A 169 -20.44 -7.04 -7.66
CA ASP A 169 -19.95 -8.41 -7.76
C ASP A 169 -20.91 -9.39 -7.07
N ARG A 170 -21.28 -10.47 -7.77
CA ARG A 170 -22.13 -11.54 -7.24
C ARG A 170 -21.41 -12.38 -6.16
N ALA A 171 -20.08 -12.38 -6.14
CA ALA A 171 -19.25 -13.21 -5.27
C ALA A 171 -18.95 -12.57 -3.91
N SER A 172 -18.83 -11.25 -3.81
CA SER A 172 -18.54 -10.55 -2.56
C SER A 172 -19.18 -9.18 -2.51
N VAL A 173 -19.47 -8.72 -1.30
CA VAL A 173 -19.95 -7.37 -1.02
C VAL A 173 -18.87 -6.62 -0.27
N PHE A 174 -18.68 -5.36 -0.65
CA PHE A 174 -17.73 -4.45 -0.01
C PHE A 174 -18.50 -3.26 0.54
N GLN A 175 -18.17 -2.81 1.74
CA GLN A 175 -18.72 -1.58 2.31
C GLN A 175 -17.59 -0.80 2.95
N ALA A 176 -17.46 0.46 2.56
CA ALA A 176 -16.46 1.34 3.14
C ALA A 176 -17.03 2.15 4.32
N HIS A 177 -16.16 2.45 5.25
CA HIS A 177 -16.38 3.31 6.41
C HIS A 177 -15.20 4.29 6.49
N CYS A 178 -15.46 5.55 6.77
CA CYS A 178 -14.48 6.62 6.82
C CYS A 178 -14.65 7.41 8.10
N ALA A 179 -13.54 7.77 8.75
CA ALA A 179 -13.55 8.59 9.94
C ALA A 179 -12.39 9.58 9.92
N ARG A 180 -12.62 10.77 10.47
CA ARG A 180 -11.53 11.71 10.73
C ARG A 180 -10.82 11.33 12.02
N ILE A 181 -9.51 11.16 11.96
CA ILE A 181 -8.69 10.79 13.12
C ILE A 181 -7.52 11.77 13.28
N GLU A 182 -7.24 12.15 14.52
CA GLU A 182 -6.14 13.05 14.87
C GLU A 182 -5.02 12.31 15.59
N HIS A 183 -5.35 11.17 16.20
CA HIS A 183 -4.41 10.35 16.95
C HIS A 183 -4.60 8.87 16.63
N GLU A 184 -3.49 8.13 16.63
CA GLU A 184 -3.47 6.69 16.34
C GLU A 184 -4.33 5.86 17.29
N CYS A 185 -4.51 6.31 18.55
CA CYS A 185 -5.41 5.64 19.49
C CYS A 185 -6.87 5.58 19.03
N GLN A 186 -7.31 6.53 18.17
CA GLN A 186 -8.66 6.55 17.62
C GLN A 186 -8.89 5.45 16.58
N VAL A 187 -7.83 4.87 16.01
CA VAL A 187 -7.92 3.74 15.06
C VAL A 187 -8.63 2.57 15.71
N GLN A 188 -8.21 2.19 16.93
CA GLN A 188 -8.83 1.09 17.66
C GLN A 188 -10.27 1.44 18.08
N MET A 189 -10.53 2.70 18.47
CA MET A 189 -11.89 3.16 18.81
C MET A 189 -12.86 3.02 17.64
N VAL A 190 -12.45 3.39 16.42
CA VAL A 190 -13.25 3.24 15.20
C VAL A 190 -13.51 1.76 14.91
N LEU A 191 -12.49 0.90 15.01
CA LEU A 191 -12.64 -0.53 14.78
C LEU A 191 -13.60 -1.17 15.78
N ASP A 192 -13.50 -0.80 17.05
CA ASP A 192 -14.35 -1.32 18.11
C ASP A 192 -15.81 -0.85 17.94
N GLU A 193 -16.01 0.42 17.58
CA GLU A 193 -17.35 0.97 17.29
C GLU A 193 -17.99 0.25 16.10
N LEU A 194 -17.27 0.08 14.99
CA LEU A 194 -17.75 -0.67 13.82
C LEU A 194 -18.13 -2.12 14.20
N LYS A 195 -17.31 -2.77 15.02
CA LYS A 195 -17.52 -4.15 15.48
C LYS A 195 -18.65 -4.30 16.51
N LYS A 196 -19.24 -3.21 17.03
CA LYS A 196 -20.53 -3.31 17.76
C LYS A 196 -21.64 -3.78 16.83
N HIS A 197 -21.54 -3.48 15.53
CA HIS A 197 -22.48 -3.98 14.54
C HIS A 197 -22.15 -5.43 14.17
N LYS A 198 -23.01 -6.38 14.56
CA LYS A 198 -22.78 -7.83 14.38
C LYS A 198 -22.38 -8.21 12.96
N LYS A 199 -22.99 -7.60 11.94
CA LYS A 199 -22.69 -7.88 10.53
C LYS A 199 -21.23 -7.59 10.19
N ILE A 200 -20.65 -6.51 10.72
CA ILE A 200 -19.26 -6.11 10.49
C ILE A 200 -18.31 -6.98 11.32
N ALA A 201 -18.68 -7.25 12.59
CA ALA A 201 -17.90 -8.12 13.47
C ALA A 201 -17.72 -9.55 12.91
N THR A 202 -18.72 -10.07 12.21
CA THR A 202 -18.68 -11.39 11.56
C THR A 202 -18.32 -11.33 10.08
N ALA A 203 -17.85 -10.19 9.58
CA ALA A 203 -17.38 -10.08 8.20
C ALA A 203 -16.13 -10.94 7.99
N LYS A 204 -15.84 -11.27 6.73
CA LYS A 204 -14.68 -12.10 6.40
C LYS A 204 -13.38 -11.32 6.62
N HIS A 205 -13.39 -10.04 6.22
CA HIS A 205 -12.26 -9.13 6.34
C HIS A 205 -12.77 -7.72 6.65
N ASN A 206 -12.08 -7.01 7.55
CA ASN A 206 -12.22 -5.60 7.89
C ASN A 206 -10.88 -4.91 7.62
N VAL A 207 -10.55 -4.81 6.32
CA VAL A 207 -9.29 -4.21 5.85
C VAL A 207 -9.30 -2.73 6.16
N TYR A 208 -8.21 -2.17 6.65
CA TYR A 208 -8.17 -0.73 6.92
C TYR A 208 -6.83 -0.09 6.56
N ALA A 209 -6.87 1.21 6.34
CA ALA A 209 -5.70 2.06 6.21
C ALA A 209 -5.96 3.43 6.80
N TYR A 210 -4.91 4.10 7.27
CA TYR A 210 -5.03 5.44 7.81
C TYR A 210 -3.76 6.27 7.60
N ARG A 211 -3.93 7.59 7.65
CA ARG A 211 -2.84 8.56 7.70
C ARG A 211 -3.10 9.57 8.81
N VAL A 212 -2.13 9.79 9.69
CA VAL A 212 -2.23 10.74 10.83
C VAL A 212 -1.01 11.64 10.89
N ASN A 213 -1.25 12.94 11.06
CA ASN A 213 -0.21 13.91 11.36
C ASN A 213 0.08 13.88 12.87
N THR A 214 1.33 13.64 13.21
CA THR A 214 1.82 13.75 14.59
C THR A 214 2.07 15.21 14.96
N GLU A 215 2.12 15.49 16.26
CA GLU A 215 2.45 16.82 16.80
C GLU A 215 3.84 17.31 16.35
N THR A 216 4.74 16.40 16.00
CA THR A 216 6.09 16.71 15.49
C THR A 216 6.11 17.02 13.97
N GLY A 217 4.95 16.98 13.31
CA GLY A 217 4.82 17.21 11.86
C GLY A 217 5.12 15.98 10.99
N LYS A 218 5.44 14.83 11.58
CA LYS A 218 5.59 13.56 10.86
C LYS A 218 4.23 12.98 10.49
N ILE A 219 4.12 12.38 9.30
CA ILE A 219 2.93 11.64 8.87
C ILE A 219 3.15 10.15 9.13
N ILE A 220 2.26 9.54 9.92
CA ILE A 220 2.15 8.08 10.07
C ILE A 220 1.19 7.59 8.98
N SER A 221 1.58 6.59 8.20
CA SER A 221 0.75 5.98 7.15
C SER A 221 0.83 4.46 7.30
N GLU A 222 -0.27 3.84 7.71
CA GLU A 222 -0.30 2.42 8.08
C GLU A 222 -1.55 1.74 7.51
N CYS A 223 -1.48 0.43 7.34
CA CYS A 223 -2.59 -0.37 6.86
C CYS A 223 -2.58 -1.79 7.46
N ASN A 224 -3.73 -2.47 7.36
CA ASN A 224 -3.90 -3.83 7.84
C ASN A 224 -4.83 -4.60 6.89
N ASP A 225 -4.35 -5.77 6.48
CA ASP A 225 -5.00 -6.67 5.53
C ASP A 225 -6.15 -7.48 6.12
N ASP A 226 -6.26 -7.61 7.45
CA ASP A 226 -7.18 -8.52 8.15
C ASP A 226 -7.24 -9.94 7.54
N GLY A 227 -6.05 -10.48 7.19
CA GLY A 227 -5.91 -11.79 6.56
C GLY A 227 -6.22 -11.84 5.06
N GLU A 228 -6.61 -10.73 4.44
CA GLU A 228 -6.70 -10.59 2.99
C GLU A 228 -5.41 -9.98 2.43
N ASN A 229 -4.38 -10.82 2.32
CA ASN A 229 -3.02 -10.43 1.93
C ASN A 229 -3.02 -9.36 0.83
N ARG A 230 -2.32 -8.25 1.13
CA ARG A 230 -2.10 -7.05 0.32
C ARG A 230 -3.26 -6.06 0.25
N ALA A 231 -4.47 -6.37 0.69
CA ALA A 231 -5.61 -5.47 0.51
C ALA A 231 -5.48 -4.11 1.21
N GLY A 232 -4.77 -4.04 2.34
CA GLY A 232 -4.55 -2.80 3.10
C GLY A 232 -3.86 -1.73 2.27
N GLU A 233 -2.90 -2.12 1.42
CA GLU A 233 -2.17 -1.21 0.54
C GLU A 233 -3.10 -0.55 -0.50
N TRP A 234 -4.10 -1.29 -0.97
CA TRP A 234 -5.10 -0.79 -1.93
C TRP A 234 -6.09 0.17 -1.29
N VAL A 235 -6.32 0.05 0.02
CA VAL A 235 -7.09 1.04 0.80
C VAL A 235 -6.22 2.26 1.13
N LEU A 236 -4.92 2.07 1.37
CA LEU A 236 -3.99 3.15 1.68
C LEU A 236 -3.67 4.02 0.46
N GLU A 237 -3.56 3.43 -0.73
CA GLU A 237 -3.12 4.13 -1.94
C GLU A 237 -3.96 5.37 -2.27
N PRO A 238 -5.31 5.33 -2.28
CA PRO A 238 -6.12 6.54 -2.49
C PRO A 238 -5.84 7.66 -1.48
N LEU A 239 -5.55 7.33 -0.22
CA LEU A 239 -5.22 8.33 0.81
C LEU A 239 -3.87 8.98 0.52
N VAL A 240 -2.88 8.19 0.12
CA VAL A 240 -1.54 8.67 -0.24
C VAL A 240 -1.58 9.50 -1.53
N PHE A 241 -2.22 8.98 -2.58
CA PHE A 241 -2.31 9.60 -3.89
C PHE A 241 -3.00 10.97 -3.83
N ASN A 242 -4.05 11.11 -3.03
CA ASN A 242 -4.76 12.37 -2.85
C ASN A 242 -4.16 13.24 -1.72
N ASN A 243 -3.01 12.85 -1.15
CA ASN A 243 -2.37 13.48 0.00
C ASN A 243 -3.33 13.79 1.18
N LEU A 244 -4.22 12.84 1.48
CA LEU A 244 -5.20 12.95 2.55
C LEU A 244 -4.60 12.48 3.87
N ASN A 245 -4.58 13.39 4.85
CA ASN A 245 -4.09 13.14 6.20
C ASN A 245 -5.23 13.27 7.21
N ASN A 246 -5.05 12.69 8.38
CA ASN A 246 -6.01 12.65 9.47
C ASN A 246 -7.32 11.94 9.09
N ILE A 247 -7.19 10.89 8.28
CA ILE A 247 -8.31 10.09 7.76
C ILE A 247 -7.97 8.60 7.93
N MET A 248 -8.96 7.85 8.36
CA MET A 248 -8.98 6.39 8.37
C MET A 248 -10.10 5.89 7.48
N VAL A 249 -9.82 4.85 6.70
CA VAL A 249 -10.82 4.11 5.93
C VAL A 249 -10.76 2.64 6.32
N VAL A 250 -11.93 2.05 6.59
CA VAL A 250 -12.13 0.62 6.80
C VAL A 250 -13.02 0.11 5.67
N VAL A 251 -12.61 -0.93 4.96
CA VAL A 251 -13.42 -1.61 3.95
C VAL A 251 -13.75 -3.01 4.47
N THR A 252 -15.03 -3.20 4.77
CA THR A 252 -15.59 -4.45 5.23
C THR A 252 -15.99 -5.31 4.03
N ARG A 253 -15.54 -6.57 3.99
CA ARG A 253 -15.87 -7.52 2.93
C ARG A 253 -16.64 -8.73 3.47
N TRP A 254 -17.75 -9.05 2.79
CA TRP A 254 -18.50 -10.29 2.97
C TRP A 254 -18.42 -11.15 1.72
N HIS A 255 -18.10 -12.42 1.90
CA HIS A 255 -18.10 -13.39 0.82
C HIS A 255 -19.52 -13.98 0.69
N ARG A 256 -20.14 -13.85 -0.49
CA ARG A 256 -21.50 -14.38 -0.75
C ARG A 256 -21.47 -15.81 -1.28
N ASP A 257 -20.51 -16.14 -2.14
CA ASP A 257 -20.41 -17.46 -2.76
C ASP A 257 -18.97 -17.99 -2.74
N TYR A 258 -18.69 -18.91 -1.82
CA TYR A 258 -17.37 -19.53 -1.62
C TYR A 258 -16.85 -20.30 -2.84
N SER A 259 -17.70 -20.58 -3.84
CA SER A 259 -17.29 -21.23 -5.09
C SER A 259 -16.64 -20.26 -6.09
N ILE A 260 -16.83 -18.94 -5.93
CA ILE A 260 -16.33 -17.92 -6.85
C ILE A 260 -15.14 -17.19 -6.23
N HIS A 261 -13.94 -17.45 -6.76
CA HIS A 261 -12.74 -16.69 -6.40
C HIS A 261 -12.66 -15.41 -7.24
N MET A 262 -12.69 -14.26 -6.58
CA MET A 262 -12.58 -12.96 -7.25
C MET A 262 -11.19 -12.67 -7.85
N GLY A 263 -10.18 -13.48 -7.52
CA GLY A 263 -8.79 -13.23 -7.93
C GLY A 263 -8.39 -11.78 -7.65
N ALA A 264 -7.62 -11.19 -8.55
CA ALA A 264 -7.17 -9.80 -8.48
C ALA A 264 -8.26 -8.73 -8.38
N GLY A 265 -9.44 -8.97 -8.97
CA GLY A 265 -10.52 -7.98 -9.03
C GLY A 265 -11.01 -7.50 -7.65
N ARG A 266 -10.80 -8.30 -6.60
CA ARG A 266 -11.10 -7.91 -5.22
C ARG A 266 -10.32 -6.69 -4.75
N PHE A 267 -9.08 -6.53 -5.21
CA PHE A 267 -8.24 -5.40 -4.82
C PHE A 267 -8.69 -4.09 -5.46
N THR A 268 -9.14 -4.16 -6.72
CA THR A 268 -9.83 -3.05 -7.39
C THR A 268 -11.09 -2.65 -6.64
N ALA A 269 -11.88 -3.62 -6.17
CA ALA A 269 -13.07 -3.32 -5.36
C ALA A 269 -12.72 -2.59 -4.05
N TYR A 270 -11.66 -3.01 -3.35
CA TYR A 270 -11.14 -2.30 -2.16
C TYR A 270 -10.78 -0.84 -2.49
N LYS A 271 -9.98 -0.65 -3.55
CA LYS A 271 -9.54 0.69 -3.98
C LYS A 271 -10.71 1.58 -4.40
N GLN A 272 -11.65 1.04 -5.18
CA GLN A 272 -12.82 1.78 -5.66
C GLN A 272 -13.74 2.17 -4.50
N CYS A 273 -14.03 1.26 -3.57
CA CYS A 273 -14.82 1.57 -2.37
C CYS A 273 -14.14 2.66 -1.53
N CYS A 274 -12.82 2.59 -1.36
CA CYS A 274 -12.06 3.62 -0.67
C CYS A 274 -12.16 4.99 -1.39
N ALA A 275 -11.93 5.02 -2.71
CA ALA A 275 -11.99 6.26 -3.49
C ALA A 275 -13.38 6.92 -3.46
N GLU A 276 -14.46 6.13 -3.59
CA GLU A 276 -15.82 6.65 -3.58
C GLU A 276 -16.24 7.18 -2.20
N ILE A 277 -15.91 6.49 -1.10
CA ILE A 277 -16.25 7.01 0.23
C ILE A 277 -15.48 8.28 0.56
N ILE A 278 -14.21 8.38 0.18
CA ILE A 278 -13.41 9.59 0.36
C ILE A 278 -14.06 10.77 -0.37
N LYS A 279 -14.47 10.56 -1.62
CA LYS A 279 -15.12 11.59 -2.44
C LYS A 279 -16.45 12.06 -1.85
N LYS A 280 -17.20 11.17 -1.19
CA LYS A 280 -18.44 11.51 -0.47
C LYS A 280 -18.16 12.23 0.85
N PHE A 281 -17.14 11.78 1.58
CA PHE A 281 -16.77 12.31 2.89
C PHE A 281 -16.17 13.72 2.84
N LEU A 282 -15.47 14.07 1.74
CA LEU A 282 -14.83 15.38 1.56
C LEU A 282 -15.73 16.44 0.90
N LYS A 283 -16.95 16.09 0.50
CA LYS A 283 -17.93 17.02 -0.07
C LYS A 283 -18.79 17.66 1.00
#